data_AF-T1C1J2-F1
#
_entry.id   AF-T1C1J2-F1
#
_cell.length_a   1.000
_cell.length_b   1.000
_cell.length_c   1.000
_cell.angle_alpha   90.00
_cell.angle_beta   90.00
_cell.angle_gamma   90.00
#
_symmetry.space_group_name_H-M   'P 1'
#
loop_
_entity.id
_entity.type
_entity.pdbx_description
1 polymer ?
#
loop_
_entity_poly.entity_id
_entity_poly.type
_entity_poly.pdbx_seq_one_letter_code
_entity_poly.pdbx_strand_id
1 'polypeptide(L)'
;DFDYPSGATATDSAADVIARIRALALKLEWILETHAHADHLSSAPHIHDVLGGRIAIGEGIRRVQAHFSAALNFEPGFRSDGSQFDHLFEDDERFRIGGMDARVMATPGHTRDSVSYLIGDALFVGDTIFMPDGGTARCDFPGGD
;
A
#
# COMPACT_ATOMS: atom_id res chain seq x y z
N ASP A 1 10.22 -3.05 10.16
CA ASP A 1 11.67 -2.93 9.88
C ASP A 1 12.21 -4.26 9.38
N PHE A 2 13.10 -4.23 8.38
CA PHE A 2 13.72 -5.42 7.80
C PHE A 2 15.23 -5.25 7.76
N ASP A 3 15.95 -6.22 8.34
CA ASP A 3 17.40 -6.24 8.34
C ASP A 3 17.90 -7.18 7.22
N TYR A 4 18.43 -6.60 6.12
CA TYR A 4 18.86 -7.38 4.95
C TYR A 4 19.89 -8.48 5.25
N PRO A 5 20.95 -8.26 6.05
CA PRO A 5 21.94 -9.29 6.32
C PRO A 5 21.40 -10.51 7.08
N SER A 6 20.51 -10.29 8.06
CA SER A 6 19.99 -11.39 8.90
C SER A 6 18.63 -11.92 8.43
N GLY A 7 17.91 -11.17 7.59
CA GLY A 7 16.52 -11.45 7.23
C GLY A 7 15.53 -11.22 8.37
N ALA A 8 15.97 -10.63 9.48
CA ALA A 8 15.12 -10.39 10.64
C ALA A 8 14.08 -9.29 10.36
N THR A 9 12.91 -9.44 10.95
CA THR A 9 11.85 -8.44 10.94
C THR A 9 11.63 -7.89 12.34
N ALA A 10 11.32 -6.60 12.41
CA ALA A 10 10.90 -5.90 13.63
C ALA A 10 9.73 -4.95 13.33
N THR A 11 9.07 -4.45 14.37
CA THR A 11 7.88 -3.60 14.27
C THR A 11 8.08 -2.23 14.91
N ASP A 12 9.33 -1.76 15.06
CA ASP A 12 9.65 -0.52 15.76
C ASP A 12 9.05 0.69 15.04
N SER A 13 9.21 0.77 13.70
CA SER A 13 8.59 1.84 12.91
C SER A 13 7.06 1.84 13.00
N ALA A 14 6.44 0.66 13.04
CA ALA A 14 5.00 0.54 13.21
C ALA A 14 4.55 0.94 14.62
N ALA A 15 5.36 0.62 15.64
CA ALA A 15 5.11 1.00 17.02
C ALA A 15 5.09 2.53 17.20
N ASP A 16 5.96 3.26 16.50
CA ASP A 16 5.98 4.73 16.50
C ASP A 16 4.68 5.32 15.93
N VAL A 17 4.20 4.78 14.80
CA VAL A 17 2.91 5.19 14.21
C VAL A 17 1.74 4.89 15.16
N ILE A 18 1.71 3.68 15.75
CA ILE A 18 0.68 3.27 16.71
C ILE A 18 0.69 4.18 17.95
N ALA A 19 1.87 4.46 18.49
CA ALA A 19 2.04 5.36 19.63
C ALA A 19 1.55 6.77 19.29
N ARG A 20 1.82 7.26 18.09
CA ARG A 20 1.37 8.58 17.64
C ARG A 20 -0.15 8.66 17.52
N ILE A 21 -0.79 7.65 16.93
CA ILE A 21 -2.26 7.58 16.81
C ILE A 21 -2.90 7.61 18.20
N ARG A 22 -2.40 6.79 19.14
CA ARG A 22 -2.90 6.75 20.52
C ARG A 22 -2.69 8.08 21.26
N ALA A 23 -1.51 8.67 21.14
CA ALA A 23 -1.18 9.94 21.81
C ALA A 23 -2.06 11.10 21.34
N LEU A 24 -2.49 11.09 20.08
CA LEU A 24 -3.41 12.07 19.51
C LEU A 24 -4.90 11.69 19.71
N ALA A 25 -5.18 10.56 20.36
CA ALA A 25 -6.53 10.00 20.50
C ALA A 25 -7.30 9.90 19.17
N LEU A 26 -6.58 9.54 18.10
CA LEU A 26 -7.17 9.37 16.76
C LEU A 26 -7.79 7.99 16.61
N LYS A 27 -8.85 7.91 15.81
CA LYS A 27 -9.41 6.66 15.33
C LYS A 27 -8.83 6.36 13.95
N LEU A 28 -8.20 5.20 13.79
CA LEU A 28 -7.72 4.72 12.51
C LEU A 28 -8.90 4.19 11.67
N GLU A 29 -9.13 4.77 10.50
CA GLU A 29 -10.18 4.32 9.57
C GLU A 29 -9.60 3.48 8.43
N TRP A 30 -8.45 3.89 7.89
CA TRP A 30 -7.84 3.29 6.71
C TRP A 30 -6.34 3.07 6.90
N ILE A 31 -5.84 1.97 6.36
CA ILE A 31 -4.42 1.67 6.16
C ILE A 31 -4.26 1.50 4.64
N LEU A 32 -3.65 2.50 4.00
CA LEU A 32 -3.64 2.63 2.55
C LEU A 32 -2.27 2.26 1.99
N GLU A 33 -2.25 1.28 1.09
CA GLU A 33 -1.08 0.91 0.30
C GLU A 33 -1.15 1.60 -1.06
N THR A 34 -0.12 2.35 -1.43
CA THR A 34 -0.06 2.97 -2.76
C THR A 34 0.20 1.95 -3.86
N HIS A 35 0.92 0.87 -3.54
CA HIS A 35 1.23 -0.24 -4.43
C HIS A 35 1.79 -1.42 -3.62
N ALA A 36 1.95 -2.58 -4.26
CA ALA A 36 2.74 -3.68 -3.73
C ALA A 36 4.23 -3.32 -3.72
N HIS A 37 4.72 -2.94 -2.54
CA HIS A 37 6.10 -2.54 -2.32
C HIS A 37 7.10 -3.69 -2.53
N ALA A 38 8.27 -3.36 -3.09
CA ALA A 38 9.35 -4.32 -3.36
C ALA A 38 10.65 -4.01 -2.59
N ASP A 39 10.69 -2.88 -1.91
CA ASP A 39 11.81 -2.35 -1.15
C ASP A 39 11.63 -2.56 0.37
N HIS A 40 10.41 -2.80 0.84
CA HIS A 40 10.12 -3.05 2.26
C HIS A 40 8.91 -3.98 2.47
N LEU A 41 8.78 -4.49 3.69
CA LEU A 41 7.62 -5.26 4.13
C LEU A 41 6.59 -4.33 4.78
N SER A 42 5.35 -4.36 4.29
CA SER A 42 4.25 -3.62 4.91
C SER A 42 3.96 -4.13 6.33
N SER A 43 3.67 -3.19 7.22
CA SER A 43 3.19 -3.48 8.59
C SER A 43 1.67 -3.37 8.71
N ALA A 44 0.92 -3.27 7.61
CA ALA A 44 -0.51 -3.07 7.62
C ALA A 44 -1.28 -4.12 8.46
N PRO A 45 -1.01 -5.44 8.35
CA PRO A 45 -1.67 -6.44 9.20
C PRO A 45 -1.40 -6.21 10.69
N HIS A 46 -0.16 -5.88 11.05
CA HIS A 46 0.20 -5.62 12.46
C HIS A 46 -0.52 -4.39 13.01
N ILE A 47 -0.58 -3.29 12.25
CA ILE A 47 -1.29 -2.08 12.65
C ILE A 47 -2.80 -2.35 12.75
N HIS A 48 -3.37 -3.08 11.79
CA HIS A 48 -4.75 -3.51 11.80
C HIS A 48 -5.10 -4.30 13.07
N ASP A 49 -4.29 -5.29 13.44
CA ASP A 49 -4.57 -6.12 14.61
C ASP A 49 -4.53 -5.33 15.93
N VAL A 50 -3.73 -4.27 15.99
CA VAL A 50 -3.55 -3.44 17.20
C VAL A 50 -4.56 -2.30 17.30
N LEU A 51 -4.97 -1.70 16.18
CA LEU A 51 -5.79 -0.48 16.15
C LEU A 51 -7.09 -0.61 15.35
N GLY A 52 -7.29 -1.70 14.61
CA GLY A 52 -8.33 -1.83 13.61
C GLY A 52 -8.03 -1.00 12.35
N GLY A 53 -9.07 -0.45 11.74
CA GLY A 53 -8.98 0.18 10.42
C GLY A 53 -9.20 -0.84 9.31
N ARG A 54 -9.21 -0.38 8.06
CA ARG A 54 -9.37 -1.22 6.87
C ARG A 54 -8.12 -1.14 6.01
N ILE A 55 -7.54 -2.27 5.67
CA ILE A 55 -6.39 -2.36 4.76
C ILE A 55 -6.91 -2.27 3.33
N ALA A 56 -6.42 -1.31 2.56
CA ALA A 56 -6.86 -1.09 1.19
C ALA A 56 -5.71 -0.83 0.23
N ILE A 57 -5.90 -1.23 -1.03
CA ILE A 57 -4.94 -1.11 -2.12
C ILE A 57 -5.69 -0.95 -3.45
N GLY A 58 -5.00 -0.56 -4.52
CA GLY A 58 -5.59 -0.53 -5.87
C GLY A 58 -5.99 -1.91 -6.38
N GLU A 59 -7.10 -2.00 -7.13
CA GLU A 59 -7.61 -3.29 -7.65
C GLU A 59 -6.64 -4.03 -8.60
N GLY A 60 -5.65 -3.31 -9.14
CA GLY A 60 -4.55 -3.87 -9.93
C GLY A 60 -3.72 -4.91 -9.17
N ILE A 61 -3.82 -4.98 -7.83
CA ILE A 61 -3.10 -5.94 -6.99
C ILE A 61 -3.35 -7.39 -7.43
N ARG A 62 -4.53 -7.69 -7.98
CA ARG A 62 -4.87 -9.01 -8.51
C ARG A 62 -3.88 -9.45 -9.60
N ARG A 63 -3.45 -8.51 -10.45
CA ARG A 63 -2.49 -8.77 -11.52
C ARG A 63 -1.09 -9.00 -10.97
N VAL A 64 -0.71 -8.26 -9.93
CA VAL A 64 0.58 -8.41 -9.25
C VAL A 64 0.65 -9.75 -8.53
N GLN A 65 -0.38 -10.09 -7.74
CA GLN A 65 -0.50 -11.37 -7.06
C GLN A 65 -0.46 -12.55 -8.04
N ALA A 66 -1.21 -12.49 -9.15
CA ALA A 66 -1.21 -13.54 -10.15
C ALA A 66 0.17 -13.74 -10.80
N HIS A 67 0.90 -12.65 -11.04
CA HIS A 67 2.25 -12.71 -11.58
C HIS A 67 3.22 -13.39 -10.59
N PHE A 68 3.30 -12.89 -9.35
CA PHE A 68 4.24 -13.42 -8.37
C PHE A 68 3.89 -14.82 -7.89
N SER A 69 2.61 -15.17 -7.78
CA SER A 69 2.16 -16.53 -7.49
C SER A 69 2.73 -17.53 -8.49
N ALA A 70 2.67 -17.21 -9.78
CA ALA A 70 3.24 -18.05 -10.83
C ALA A 70 4.77 -18.03 -10.83
N ALA A 71 5.40 -16.86 -10.69
CA ALA A 71 6.85 -16.70 -10.78
C ALA A 71 7.60 -17.34 -9.60
N LEU A 72 7.03 -17.29 -8.39
CA LEU A 72 7.63 -17.80 -7.16
C LEU A 72 7.06 -19.15 -6.72
N ASN A 73 6.15 -19.73 -7.52
CA ASN A 73 5.50 -21.01 -7.24
C ASN A 73 4.90 -21.07 -5.84
N PHE A 74 4.04 -20.10 -5.53
CA PHE A 74 3.31 -20.06 -4.26
C PHE A 74 2.41 -21.30 -4.09
N GLU A 75 2.05 -21.61 -2.85
CA GLU A 75 1.24 -22.78 -2.55
C GLU A 75 -0.13 -22.71 -3.23
N PRO A 76 -0.75 -23.86 -3.56
CA PRO A 76 -2.06 -23.89 -4.24
C PRO A 76 -3.20 -23.15 -3.51
N GLY A 77 -3.03 -22.87 -2.22
CA GLY A 77 -3.99 -22.14 -1.40
C GLY A 77 -3.89 -20.61 -1.53
N PHE A 78 -2.84 -20.07 -2.15
CA PHE A 78 -2.68 -18.64 -2.31
C PHE A 78 -3.70 -18.08 -3.31
N ARG A 79 -4.55 -17.16 -2.84
CA ARG A 79 -5.57 -16.50 -3.67
C ARG A 79 -4.99 -15.23 -4.29
N SER A 80 -5.05 -15.13 -5.61
CA SER A 80 -4.63 -13.93 -6.37
C SER A 80 -5.81 -13.00 -6.71
N ASP A 81 -6.85 -13.00 -5.87
CA ASP A 81 -8.08 -12.24 -6.09
C ASP A 81 -8.17 -10.96 -5.22
N GLY A 82 -7.11 -10.66 -4.47
CA GLY A 82 -7.02 -9.52 -3.56
C GLY A 82 -7.86 -9.65 -2.30
N SER A 83 -8.45 -10.81 -2.01
CA SER A 83 -9.29 -11.03 -0.80
C SER A 83 -8.54 -10.90 0.54
N GLN A 84 -7.23 -10.73 0.51
CA GLN A 84 -6.38 -10.39 1.66
C GLN A 84 -6.52 -8.93 2.10
N PHE A 85 -7.14 -8.08 1.28
CA PHE A 85 -7.39 -6.67 1.56
C PHE A 85 -8.87 -6.44 1.86
N ASP A 86 -9.18 -5.52 2.77
CA ASP A 86 -10.56 -5.16 3.15
C ASP A 86 -11.28 -4.33 2.08
N HIS A 87 -10.52 -3.69 1.19
CA HIS A 87 -11.05 -2.91 0.08
C HIS A 87 -10.07 -2.87 -1.09
N LEU A 88 -10.60 -2.95 -2.31
CA LEU A 88 -9.84 -2.85 -3.55
C LEU A 88 -10.39 -1.65 -4.30
N PHE A 89 -9.59 -0.59 -4.39
CA PHE A 89 -10.01 0.67 -4.98
C PHE A 89 -9.96 0.63 -6.50
N GLU A 90 -11.03 1.11 -7.13
CA GLU A 90 -11.09 1.41 -8.56
C GLU A 90 -10.56 2.83 -8.85
N ASP A 91 -10.26 3.11 -10.13
CA ASP A 91 -9.90 4.46 -10.56
C ASP A 91 -11.04 5.46 -10.33
N ASP A 92 -10.70 6.69 -9.98
CA ASP A 92 -11.63 7.77 -9.62
C ASP A 92 -12.59 7.46 -8.44
N GLU A 93 -12.42 6.31 -7.75
CA GLU A 93 -13.25 5.95 -6.61
C GLU A 93 -13.09 6.96 -5.47
N ARG A 94 -14.22 7.39 -4.91
CA ARG A 94 -14.26 8.35 -3.81
C ARG A 94 -14.52 7.66 -2.49
N PHE A 95 -13.80 8.09 -1.47
CA PHE A 95 -13.99 7.63 -0.10
C PHE A 95 -13.85 8.79 0.88
N ARG A 96 -14.00 8.51 2.17
CA ARG A 96 -13.90 9.50 3.23
C ARG A 96 -12.94 9.05 4.31
N ILE A 97 -12.34 10.03 4.96
CA ILE A 97 -11.59 9.88 6.20
C ILE A 97 -12.23 10.85 7.21
N GLY A 98 -13.18 10.34 8.00
CA GLY A 98 -14.09 11.16 8.78
C GLY A 98 -14.78 12.26 7.93
N GLY A 99 -14.43 13.51 8.20
CA GLY A 99 -14.97 14.68 7.51
C GLY A 99 -14.37 14.99 6.14
N MET A 100 -13.21 14.44 5.80
CA MET A 100 -12.44 14.77 4.60
C MET A 100 -12.87 13.93 3.40
N ASP A 101 -12.98 14.57 2.23
CA ASP A 101 -13.16 13.89 0.96
C ASP A 101 -11.81 13.39 0.45
N ALA A 102 -11.82 12.17 -0.08
CA ALA A 102 -10.68 11.55 -0.71
C ALA A 102 -11.09 10.88 -2.03
N ARG A 103 -10.12 10.78 -2.95
CA ARG A 103 -10.29 10.15 -4.25
C ARG A 103 -9.04 9.38 -4.62
N VAL A 104 -9.23 8.19 -5.17
CA VAL A 104 -8.17 7.37 -5.74
C VAL A 104 -7.96 7.75 -7.19
N MET A 105 -6.70 7.80 -7.61
CA MET A 105 -6.31 7.96 -9.00
C MET A 105 -5.42 6.78 -9.36
N ALA A 106 -5.83 5.96 -10.32
CA ALA A 106 -4.97 4.91 -10.84
C ALA A 106 -3.78 5.57 -11.56
N THR A 107 -2.57 5.24 -11.09
CA THR A 107 -1.31 5.78 -11.62
C THR A 107 -0.34 4.63 -11.90
N PRO A 108 -0.71 3.65 -12.75
CA PRO A 108 0.18 2.56 -13.10
C PRO A 108 1.40 3.07 -13.86
N GLY A 109 2.53 2.38 -13.71
CA GLY A 109 3.80 2.70 -14.34
C GLY A 109 4.94 2.03 -13.58
N HIS A 110 5.15 2.42 -12.32
CA HIS A 110 6.07 1.72 -11.42
C HIS A 110 5.62 0.26 -11.17
N THR A 111 4.35 0.08 -10.81
CA THR A 111 3.68 -1.22 -10.75
C THR A 111 2.29 -1.15 -11.38
N ARG A 112 1.68 -2.31 -11.65
CA ARG A 112 0.32 -2.40 -12.23
C ARG A 112 -0.80 -2.01 -11.26
N ASP A 113 -0.51 -2.02 -9.97
CA ASP A 113 -1.45 -1.70 -8.90
C ASP A 113 -1.22 -0.33 -8.28
N SER A 114 -0.28 0.44 -8.84
CA SER A 114 0.05 1.79 -8.35
C SER A 114 -1.17 2.71 -8.43
N VAL A 115 -1.46 3.34 -7.29
CA VAL A 115 -2.47 4.37 -7.13
C VAL A 115 -1.91 5.58 -6.38
N SER A 116 -2.49 6.73 -6.65
CA SER A 116 -2.31 7.94 -5.87
C SER A 116 -3.58 8.30 -5.11
N TYR A 117 -3.44 8.78 -3.87
CA TYR A 117 -4.56 9.20 -3.04
C TYR A 117 -4.62 10.72 -2.96
N LEU A 118 -5.65 11.34 -3.55
CA LEU A 118 -5.96 12.75 -3.37
C LEU A 118 -6.86 12.91 -2.14
N ILE A 119 -6.34 13.47 -1.05
CA ILE A 119 -7.05 13.68 0.21
C ILE A 119 -7.10 15.18 0.47
N GLY A 120 -8.29 15.79 0.40
CA GLY A 120 -8.40 17.24 0.38
C GLY A 120 -7.66 17.84 -0.83
N ASP A 121 -6.62 18.63 -0.56
CA ASP A 121 -5.74 19.25 -1.55
C ASP A 121 -4.33 18.63 -1.62
N ALA A 122 -4.08 17.54 -0.88
CA ALA A 122 -2.81 16.83 -0.85
C ALA A 122 -2.88 15.53 -1.65
N LEU A 123 -1.87 15.28 -2.49
CA LEU A 123 -1.72 14.06 -3.27
C LEU A 123 -0.58 13.20 -2.71
N PHE A 124 -0.92 11.99 -2.28
CA PHE A 124 0.05 10.96 -1.92
C PHE A 124 0.31 10.11 -3.15
N VAL A 125 1.48 10.28 -3.77
CA VAL A 125 1.77 9.82 -5.14
C VAL A 125 2.37 8.42 -5.26
N GLY A 126 2.71 7.79 -4.13
CA GLY A 126 3.50 6.56 -4.14
C GLY A 126 4.82 6.74 -4.91
N ASP A 127 5.30 5.65 -5.51
CA ASP A 127 6.50 5.67 -6.36
C ASP A 127 6.14 6.04 -7.81
N THR A 128 5.57 7.24 -8.00
CA THR A 128 5.27 7.78 -9.34
C THR A 128 6.24 8.90 -9.70
N ILE A 129 6.23 9.97 -8.91
CA ILE A 129 7.11 11.13 -9.04
C ILE A 129 7.86 11.36 -7.74
N PHE A 130 9.13 11.73 -7.82
CA PHE A 130 9.93 12.09 -6.67
C PHE A 130 10.13 13.60 -6.57
N MET A 131 10.95 14.02 -5.61
CA MET A 131 11.41 15.40 -5.53
C MET A 131 11.98 15.85 -6.89
N PRO A 132 11.89 17.14 -7.25
CA PRO A 132 12.27 17.61 -8.59
C PRO A 132 13.70 17.25 -9.01
N ASP A 133 14.62 17.11 -8.07
CA ASP A 133 16.00 16.67 -8.27
C ASP A 133 16.19 15.15 -8.29
N GLY A 134 15.19 14.39 -7.80
CA GLY A 134 15.15 12.92 -7.80
C GLY A 134 14.47 12.32 -9.04
N GLY A 135 13.67 13.09 -9.79
CA GLY A 135 13.04 12.64 -11.03
C GLY A 135 11.84 11.72 -10.81
N THR A 136 11.87 10.51 -11.39
CA THR A 136 10.76 9.54 -11.40
C THR A 136 11.21 8.18 -10.90
N ALA A 137 10.25 7.35 -10.49
CA ALA A 137 10.51 5.95 -10.16
C ALA A 137 10.90 5.11 -11.40
N ARG A 138 11.44 3.93 -11.13
CA ARG A 138 11.77 2.90 -12.13
C ARG A 138 10.49 2.19 -12.62
N CYS A 139 10.44 1.76 -13.88
CA CYS A 139 9.29 1.03 -14.46
C CYS A 139 9.64 -0.40 -14.92
N ASP A 140 10.72 -0.99 -14.41
CA ASP A 140 11.22 -2.31 -14.82
C ASP A 140 10.73 -3.47 -13.94
N PHE A 141 9.86 -3.21 -12.96
CA PHE A 141 9.12 -4.28 -12.29
C PHE A 141 8.17 -4.99 -13.27
N PRO A 142 7.82 -6.27 -13.03
CA PRO A 142 6.95 -7.00 -13.93
C PRO A 142 5.61 -6.31 -14.19
N GLY A 143 5.48 -5.77 -15.40
CA GLY A 143 4.28 -5.06 -15.83
C GLY A 143 4.31 -3.55 -15.62
N GLY A 144 5.44 -2.96 -15.24
CA GLY A 144 5.67 -1.53 -15.39
C GLY A 144 5.78 -1.12 -16.86
N ASP A 145 5.43 0.14 -17.12
CA ASP A 145 5.30 0.81 -18.42
C ASP A 145 6.03 2.17 -18.36
#